data_AF-A0A8J3MGK5-F1
#
_entry.id   AF-A0A8J3MGK5-F1
#
_cell.length_a   1.000
_cell.length_b   1.000
_cell.length_c   1.000
_cell.angle_alpha   90.00
_cell.angle_beta   90.00
_cell.angle_gamma   90.00
#
_symmetry.space_group_name_H-M   'P 1'
#
loop_
_entity.id
_entity.type
_entity.pdbx_description
1 polymer ?
#
loop_
_entity_poly.entity_id
_entity_poly.type
_entity_poly.pdbx_seq_one_letter_code
_entity_poly.pdbx_strand_id
1 'polypeptide(L)'
;MGRHAQSSGDDLLLTDWRSDRLGAARRGDNPLVMAKLNSGYAVFGDTQHLPGYCVLLSDVDGADHLTDLTRAQRTAFLDDMGLLGEAVFAACNGFDPAFRRLNYEILGNSLHQLHAHIHPRYSWEAREFRDGPVWRYPNEVRLSEDNDTLVSARAEEFDHLREAITAELARLV
;
A
#
# COMPACT_ATOMS: atom_id res chain seq x y z
N MET A 1 12.86 -53.61 16.84
CA MET A 1 13.11 -52.62 17.93
C MET A 1 14.11 -51.61 17.39
N GLY A 2 13.92 -50.30 17.31
CA GLY A 2 12.85 -49.36 17.60
C GLY A 2 13.16 -48.08 16.78
N ARG A 3 12.15 -47.51 16.13
CA ARG A 3 11.54 -46.21 16.45
C ARG A 3 12.34 -44.97 16.04
N HIS A 4 11.79 -44.31 15.02
CA HIS A 4 11.58 -42.87 14.87
C HIS A 4 12.60 -41.90 15.48
N ALA A 5 13.18 -41.09 14.60
CA ALA A 5 13.12 -39.64 14.75
C ALA A 5 12.99 -39.02 13.35
N GLN A 6 11.74 -38.86 12.91
CA GLN A 6 11.41 -37.83 11.94
C GLN A 6 11.70 -36.50 12.64
N SER A 7 12.67 -35.74 12.16
CA SER A 7 12.73 -34.32 12.50
C SER A 7 11.64 -33.63 11.68
N SER A 8 10.44 -33.58 12.26
CA SER A 8 9.43 -32.59 11.96
C SER A 8 9.98 -31.22 12.36
N GLY A 9 10.75 -30.62 11.46
CA GLY A 9 10.95 -29.18 11.44
C GLY A 9 9.82 -28.63 10.61
N ASP A 10 8.76 -28.17 11.26
CA ASP A 10 7.85 -27.16 10.71
C ASP A 10 8.72 -25.93 10.41
N ASP A 11 9.36 -25.97 9.25
CA ASP A 11 9.72 -24.78 8.51
C ASP A 11 8.37 -24.22 8.07
N LEU A 12 7.69 -23.52 8.99
CA LEU A 12 6.59 -22.63 8.68
C LEU A 12 7.17 -21.70 7.63
N LEU A 13 6.98 -22.06 6.35
CA LEU A 13 7.31 -21.25 5.20
C LEU A 13 6.80 -19.86 5.56
N LEU A 14 7.73 -18.93 5.88
CA LEU A 14 7.42 -17.53 6.02
C LEU A 14 6.88 -17.14 4.65
N THR A 15 5.57 -17.25 4.56
CA THR A 15 4.82 -16.98 3.36
C THR A 15 5.01 -15.49 3.15
N ASP A 16 5.65 -15.12 2.03
CA ASP A 16 5.93 -13.72 1.71
C ASP A 16 4.65 -12.92 1.98
N TRP A 17 4.76 -11.90 2.84
CA TRP A 17 3.63 -11.10 3.31
C TRP A 17 2.82 -10.52 2.13
N ARG A 18 3.45 -10.38 0.96
CA ARG A 18 2.80 -9.95 -0.30
C ARG A 18 1.73 -10.90 -0.82
N SER A 19 1.80 -12.19 -0.47
CA SER A 19 0.83 -13.21 -0.91
C SER A 19 -0.46 -13.23 -0.08
N ASP A 20 -0.43 -12.71 1.15
CA ASP A 20 -1.58 -12.53 2.04
C ASP A 20 -1.46 -11.17 2.75
N ARG A 21 -1.67 -10.08 2.01
CA ARG A 21 -1.39 -8.72 2.52
C ARG A 21 -2.27 -8.33 3.69
N LEU A 22 -3.56 -8.66 3.64
CA LEU A 22 -4.50 -8.36 4.73
C LEU A 22 -4.22 -9.23 5.96
N GLY A 23 -4.02 -10.54 5.78
CA GLY A 23 -3.71 -11.41 6.91
C GLY A 23 -2.36 -11.06 7.54
N ALA A 24 -1.34 -10.73 6.74
CA ALA A 24 -0.06 -10.23 7.24
C ALA A 24 -0.22 -8.89 7.98
N ALA A 25 -1.06 -7.97 7.50
CA ALA A 25 -1.35 -6.72 8.21
C ALA A 25 -2.03 -6.97 9.56
N ARG A 26 -2.97 -7.93 9.64
CA ARG A 26 -3.62 -8.33 10.89
C ARG A 26 -2.68 -8.98 11.89
N ARG A 27 -1.72 -9.78 11.41
CA ARG A 27 -0.71 -10.43 12.26
C ARG A 27 0.44 -9.50 12.66
N GLY A 28 0.60 -8.37 11.97
CA GLY A 28 1.74 -7.46 12.15
C GLY A 28 2.99 -7.89 11.37
N ASP A 29 2.86 -8.83 10.44
CA ASP A 29 3.96 -9.37 9.64
C ASP A 29 4.26 -8.54 8.39
N ASN A 30 3.34 -7.64 8.00
CA ASN A 30 3.55 -6.74 6.86
C ASN A 30 4.35 -5.50 7.31
N PRO A 31 5.62 -5.36 6.90
CA PRO A 31 6.50 -4.28 7.38
C PRO A 31 6.11 -2.90 6.86
N LEU A 32 5.22 -2.83 5.85
CA LEU A 32 4.82 -1.57 5.21
C LEU A 32 3.53 -0.99 5.80
N VAL A 33 2.92 -1.62 6.81
CA VAL A 33 1.77 -1.06 7.52
C VAL A 33 2.21 0.20 8.27
N MET A 34 1.53 1.31 8.01
CA MET A 34 1.74 2.58 8.69
C MET A 34 0.80 2.75 9.88
N ALA A 35 -0.48 2.38 9.72
CA ALA A 35 -1.48 2.53 10.76
C ALA A 35 -2.68 1.58 10.56
N LYS A 36 -3.31 1.17 11.68
CA LYS A 36 -4.67 0.64 11.68
C LYS A 36 -5.65 1.81 11.72
N LEU A 37 -6.57 1.86 10.76
CA LEU A 37 -7.68 2.81 10.71
C LEU A 37 -9.01 2.11 11.03
N ASN A 38 -10.08 2.90 11.13
CA ASN A 38 -11.42 2.41 11.49
C ASN A 38 -11.93 1.32 10.52
N SER A 39 -11.68 1.49 9.22
CA SER A 39 -12.15 0.60 8.16
C SER A 39 -11.11 -0.43 7.70
N GLY A 40 -9.84 -0.27 8.09
CA GLY A 40 -8.75 -0.88 7.32
C GLY A 40 -7.34 -0.70 7.87
N TYR A 41 -6.37 -0.99 7.02
CA TYR A 41 -4.96 -0.78 7.27
C TYR A 41 -4.40 0.17 6.20
N ALA A 42 -3.78 1.26 6.64
CA ALA A 42 -3.01 2.13 5.76
C ALA A 42 -1.61 1.52 5.57
N VAL A 43 -1.25 1.24 4.33
CA VAL A 43 -0.02 0.52 3.96
C VAL A 43 0.75 1.35 2.93
N PHE A 44 2.04 1.49 3.11
CA PHE A 44 2.92 2.05 2.10
C PHE A 44 3.08 1.03 0.95
N GLY A 45 2.99 1.48 -0.30
CA GLY A 45 3.12 0.59 -1.45
C GLY A 45 4.50 -0.09 -1.45
N ASP A 46 4.61 -1.32 -1.94
CA ASP A 46 5.89 -2.05 -2.05
C ASP A 46 6.69 -1.68 -3.30
N THR A 47 6.15 -0.79 -4.13
CA THR A 47 6.86 -0.12 -5.21
C THR A 47 6.70 1.40 -5.09
N GLN A 48 7.76 2.14 -5.41
CA GLN A 48 7.82 3.60 -5.29
C GLN A 48 8.32 4.26 -6.59
N HIS A 49 8.03 3.66 -7.74
CA HIS A 49 8.24 4.29 -9.06
C HIS A 49 7.51 5.65 -9.19
N LEU A 50 6.42 5.81 -8.43
CA LEU A 50 5.85 7.10 -8.04
C LEU A 50 5.94 7.19 -6.52
N PRO A 51 6.96 7.87 -5.96
CA PRO A 51 7.18 7.92 -4.51
C PRO A 51 5.95 8.42 -3.75
N GLY A 52 5.66 7.82 -2.60
CA GLY A 52 4.50 8.14 -1.77
C GLY A 52 3.25 7.32 -2.09
N TYR A 53 3.35 6.34 -3.00
CA TYR A 53 2.24 5.44 -3.29
C TYR A 53 1.83 4.68 -2.03
N CYS A 54 0.54 4.73 -1.71
CA CYS A 54 -0.07 4.05 -0.56
C CYS A 54 -1.31 3.25 -0.95
N VAL A 55 -1.67 2.28 -0.12
CA VAL A 55 -2.84 1.43 -0.24
C VAL A 55 -3.62 1.42 1.07
N LEU A 56 -4.94 1.59 1.01
CA LEU A 56 -5.85 1.26 2.10
C LEU A 56 -6.43 -0.13 1.87
N LEU A 57 -6.12 -1.08 2.75
CA LEU A 57 -6.71 -2.42 2.75
C LEU A 57 -7.98 -2.43 3.60
N SER A 58 -9.11 -2.85 3.06
CA SER A 58 -10.33 -3.07 3.86
C SER A 58 -10.11 -4.20 4.85
N ASP A 59 -10.54 -4.01 6.10
CA ASP A 59 -10.47 -5.02 7.15
C ASP A 59 -11.76 -5.88 7.26
N VAL A 60 -12.61 -5.84 6.23
CA VAL A 60 -13.84 -6.64 6.16
C VAL A 60 -13.59 -7.90 5.34
N ASP A 61 -13.78 -9.06 5.98
CA ASP A 61 -13.60 -10.36 5.34
C ASP A 61 -14.54 -10.55 4.15
N GLY A 62 -14.00 -11.03 3.03
CA GLY A 62 -14.75 -11.37 1.83
C GLY A 62 -15.31 -10.17 1.06
N ALA A 63 -15.04 -8.93 1.47
CA ALA A 63 -15.42 -7.76 0.69
C ALA A 63 -14.52 -7.66 -0.56
N ASP A 64 -15.13 -7.72 -1.74
CA ASP A 64 -14.48 -7.52 -3.05
C ASP A 64 -14.80 -6.11 -3.59
N HIS A 65 -16.00 -5.61 -3.30
CA HIS A 65 -16.51 -4.33 -3.75
C HIS A 65 -17.01 -3.45 -2.61
N LEU A 66 -17.08 -2.13 -2.87
CA LEU A 66 -17.72 -1.17 -1.95
C LEU A 66 -19.17 -1.52 -1.61
N THR A 67 -19.86 -2.26 -2.47
CA THR A 67 -21.25 -2.69 -2.27
C THR A 67 -21.40 -3.87 -1.32
N ASP A 68 -20.31 -4.59 -1.03
CA ASP A 68 -20.32 -5.69 -0.06
C ASP A 68 -20.29 -5.15 1.38
N LEU A 69 -19.84 -3.90 1.54
CA LEU A 69 -19.87 -3.18 2.80
C LEU A 69 -21.28 -2.66 3.12
N THR A 70 -21.64 -2.67 4.40
CA THR A 70 -22.80 -1.88 4.88
C THR A 70 -22.58 -0.39 4.57
N ARG A 71 -23.66 0.40 4.57
CA ARG A 71 -23.56 1.85 4.34
C ARG A 71 -22.56 2.52 5.29
N ALA A 72 -22.58 2.14 6.57
CA ALA A 72 -21.68 2.69 7.58
C ALA A 72 -20.22 2.29 7.32
N GLN A 73 -19.94 1.01 7.04
CA GLN A 73 -18.59 0.54 6.70
C GLN A 73 -18.05 1.21 5.43
N ARG A 74 -18.88 1.34 4.38
CA ARG A 74 -18.48 2.03 3.15
C ARG A 74 -18.15 3.49 3.39
N THR A 75 -18.94 4.17 4.21
CA THR A 75 -18.66 5.57 4.58
C THR A 75 -17.31 5.67 5.31
N ALA A 76 -17.07 4.81 6.31
CA ALA A 76 -15.78 4.77 7.01
C ALA A 76 -14.61 4.47 6.07
N PHE A 77 -14.77 3.52 5.14
CA PHE A 77 -13.72 3.19 4.18
C PHE A 77 -13.37 4.34 3.24
N LEU A 78 -14.38 5.04 2.71
CA LEU A 78 -14.13 6.19 1.84
C LEU A 78 -13.59 7.40 2.61
N ASP A 79 -13.96 7.56 3.88
CA ASP A 79 -13.43 8.59 4.77
C ASP A 79 -11.95 8.33 5.10
N ASP A 80 -11.61 7.12 5.56
CA ASP A 80 -10.23 6.70 5.82
C ASP A 80 -9.35 6.79 4.55
N MET A 81 -9.89 6.47 3.37
CA MET A 81 -9.21 6.66 2.09
C MET A 81 -8.91 8.14 1.84
N GLY A 82 -9.83 9.03 2.20
CA GLY A 82 -9.66 10.48 2.17
C GLY A 82 -8.56 10.95 3.11
N LEU A 83 -8.58 10.51 4.37
CA LEU A 83 -7.59 10.85 5.40
C LEU A 83 -6.17 10.38 5.00
N LEU A 84 -6.05 9.14 4.50
CA LEU A 84 -4.78 8.66 3.95
C LEU A 84 -4.33 9.51 2.77
N GLY A 85 -5.27 9.89 1.90
CA GLY A 85 -4.98 10.82 0.81
C GLY A 85 -4.49 12.18 1.26
N GLU A 86 -5.09 12.76 2.31
CA GLU A 86 -4.65 14.03 2.89
C GLU A 86 -3.22 13.94 3.45
N ALA A 87 -2.93 12.87 4.19
CA ALA A 87 -1.58 12.61 4.70
C ALA A 87 -0.54 12.46 3.58
N VAL A 88 -0.87 11.70 2.53
CA VAL A 88 -0.02 11.51 1.36
C VAL A 88 0.20 12.85 0.63
N PHE A 89 -0.85 13.65 0.47
CA PHE A 89 -0.75 14.96 -0.17
C PHE A 89 0.22 15.88 0.59
N ALA A 90 0.04 16.00 1.91
CA ALA A 90 0.85 16.86 2.76
C ALA A 90 2.34 16.47 2.71
N ALA A 91 2.64 15.18 2.92
CA ALA A 91 4.01 14.69 2.92
C ALA A 91 4.67 14.82 1.53
N CYS A 92 3.99 14.40 0.46
CA CYS A 92 4.58 14.44 -0.90
C CYS A 92 4.80 15.88 -1.38
N ASN A 93 3.91 16.81 -1.03
CA ASN A 93 4.06 18.23 -1.38
C ASN A 93 5.29 18.87 -0.71
N GLY A 94 5.64 18.44 0.51
CA GLY A 94 6.88 18.86 1.18
C GLY A 94 8.13 18.13 0.70
N PHE A 95 7.96 16.92 0.19
CA PHE A 95 9.04 16.00 -0.18
C PHE A 95 9.64 16.28 -1.57
N ASP A 96 8.80 16.48 -2.60
CA ASP A 96 9.25 16.71 -3.98
C ASP A 96 8.51 17.92 -4.59
N PRO A 97 9.20 19.00 -4.99
CA PRO A 97 8.58 20.17 -5.60
C PRO A 97 7.90 19.88 -6.95
N ALA A 98 8.17 18.73 -7.56
CA ALA A 98 7.49 18.28 -8.77
C ALA A 98 6.10 17.66 -8.49
N PHE A 99 5.70 17.46 -7.22
CA PHE A 99 4.38 16.94 -6.88
C PHE A 99 3.26 17.81 -7.45
N ARG A 100 2.24 17.17 -8.03
CA ARG A 100 1.14 17.85 -8.74
C ARG A 100 -0.22 17.61 -8.14
N ARG A 101 -0.54 16.35 -7.87
CA ARG A 101 -1.87 15.88 -7.46
C ARG A 101 -1.83 14.43 -7.03
N LEU A 102 -2.98 13.95 -6.53
CA LEU A 102 -3.25 12.54 -6.29
C LEU A 102 -4.20 11.94 -7.34
N ASN A 103 -4.09 10.62 -7.52
CA ASN A 103 -5.11 9.75 -8.11
C ASN A 103 -5.58 8.76 -7.05
N TYR A 104 -6.88 8.52 -7.00
CA TYR A 104 -7.51 7.52 -6.13
C TYR A 104 -8.15 6.46 -7.01
N GLU A 105 -7.80 5.20 -6.78
CA GLU A 105 -8.28 4.08 -7.61
C GLU A 105 -8.78 2.94 -6.72
N ILE A 106 -9.96 2.41 -7.02
CA ILE A 106 -10.47 1.15 -6.44
C ILE A 106 -10.75 0.26 -7.65
N LEU A 107 -9.92 -0.78 -7.83
CA LEU A 107 -9.91 -1.62 -9.03
C LEU A 107 -10.36 -3.05 -8.72
N GLY A 108 -9.45 -3.89 -8.21
CA GLY A 108 -9.76 -5.26 -7.78
C GLY A 108 -9.70 -6.35 -8.86
N ASN A 109 -9.39 -6.03 -10.12
CA ASN A 109 -9.42 -7.02 -11.21
C ASN A 109 -8.44 -8.21 -11.06
N SER A 110 -7.30 -8.00 -10.39
CA SER A 110 -6.26 -9.03 -10.21
C SER A 110 -6.18 -9.58 -8.79
N LEU A 111 -6.71 -8.85 -7.81
CA LEU A 111 -6.75 -9.25 -6.41
C LEU A 111 -8.15 -8.94 -5.88
N HIS A 112 -8.94 -10.00 -5.70
CA HIS A 112 -10.34 -9.95 -5.27
C HIS A 112 -10.46 -9.71 -3.77
N GLN A 113 -10.12 -8.50 -3.36
CA GLN A 113 -10.19 -8.01 -1.99
C GLN A 113 -10.31 -6.50 -2.08
N LEU A 114 -11.25 -5.89 -1.35
CA LEU A 114 -11.46 -4.44 -1.42
C LEU A 114 -10.22 -3.69 -0.90
N HIS A 115 -9.59 -2.92 -1.78
CA HIS A 115 -8.50 -2.02 -1.45
C HIS A 115 -8.57 -0.77 -2.32
N ALA A 116 -8.06 0.34 -1.78
CA ALA A 116 -7.96 1.61 -2.49
C ALA A 116 -6.49 2.03 -2.63
N HIS A 117 -6.14 2.53 -3.81
CA HIS A 117 -4.82 3.03 -4.15
C HIS A 117 -4.80 4.56 -4.10
N ILE A 118 -3.75 5.14 -3.52
CA ILE A 118 -3.47 6.57 -3.53
C ILE A 118 -2.13 6.77 -4.22
N HIS A 119 -2.17 7.34 -5.42
CA HIS A 119 -0.98 7.55 -6.25
C HIS A 119 -0.63 9.04 -6.36
N PRO A 120 0.51 9.48 -5.79
CA PRO A 120 1.13 10.76 -6.13
C PRO A 120 1.51 10.86 -7.60
N ARG A 121 1.26 12.03 -8.20
CA ARG A 121 1.60 12.34 -9.59
C ARG A 121 2.56 13.50 -9.64
N TYR A 122 3.52 13.45 -10.55
CA TYR A 122 4.67 14.34 -10.60
C TYR A 122 4.89 14.97 -11.98
N SER A 123 5.49 16.17 -12.02
CA SER A 123 5.78 16.88 -13.28
C SER A 123 6.97 16.31 -14.05
N TRP A 124 7.80 15.47 -13.42
CA TRP A 124 8.89 14.77 -14.08
C TRP A 124 8.41 13.49 -14.81
N GLU A 125 7.21 12.98 -14.54
CA GLU A 125 6.67 11.79 -15.23
C GLU A 125 6.69 11.99 -16.75
N ALA A 126 7.09 10.99 -17.54
CA ALA A 126 6.98 11.09 -18.99
C ALA A 126 5.52 11.34 -19.40
N ARG A 127 5.29 12.23 -20.37
CA ARG A 127 3.94 12.71 -20.73
C ARG A 127 2.95 11.58 -21.05
N GLU A 128 3.43 10.53 -21.71
CA GLU A 128 2.62 9.36 -22.08
C GLU A 128 2.04 8.59 -20.89
N PHE A 129 2.71 8.61 -19.73
CA PHE A 129 2.21 8.03 -18.49
C PHE A 129 1.48 9.07 -17.64
N ARG A 130 1.96 10.32 -17.63
CA ARG A 130 1.41 11.42 -16.83
C ARG A 130 -0.08 11.68 -17.08
N ASP A 131 -0.50 11.63 -18.35
CA ASP A 131 -1.87 11.93 -18.76
C ASP A 131 -2.82 10.71 -18.64
N GLY A 132 -2.29 9.54 -18.26
CA GLY A 132 -3.04 8.29 -18.13
C GLY A 132 -3.06 7.72 -16.72
N PRO A 133 -3.76 6.58 -16.52
CA PRO A 133 -3.72 5.85 -15.27
C PRO A 133 -2.34 5.21 -15.03
N VAL A 134 -1.99 5.00 -13.77
CA VAL A 134 -0.64 4.57 -13.35
C VAL A 134 -0.25 3.19 -13.91
N TRP A 135 -1.21 2.30 -14.14
CA TRP A 135 -0.93 0.97 -14.69
C TRP A 135 -0.35 0.96 -16.11
N ARG A 136 -0.36 2.10 -16.82
CA ARG A 136 0.32 2.23 -18.13
C ARG A 136 1.85 2.21 -18.04
N TYR A 137 2.41 2.48 -16.85
CA TYR A 137 3.83 2.24 -16.63
C TYR A 137 4.14 0.75 -16.89
N PRO A 138 5.20 0.42 -17.64
CA PRO A 138 5.62 -0.96 -17.87
C PRO A 138 5.90 -1.68 -16.55
N ASN A 139 5.68 -3.00 -16.53
CA ASN A 139 6.00 -3.82 -15.34
C ASN A 139 7.49 -3.72 -14.98
N GLU A 140 8.35 -3.62 -15.98
CA GLU A 140 9.81 -3.51 -15.82
C GLU A 140 10.19 -2.22 -15.09
N VAL A 141 9.34 -1.20 -15.11
CA VAL A 141 9.52 0.03 -14.34
C VAL A 141 8.87 -0.11 -12.97
N ARG A 142 7.60 -0.53 -12.92
CA ARG A 142 6.86 -0.63 -11.65
C ARG A 142 7.44 -1.66 -10.69
N LEU A 143 8.03 -2.72 -11.19
CA LEU A 143 8.54 -3.85 -10.42
C LEU A 143 10.07 -3.93 -10.46
N SER A 144 10.77 -2.87 -10.91
CA SER A 144 12.22 -2.84 -10.83
C SER A 144 12.69 -2.80 -9.38
N GLU A 145 13.86 -3.39 -9.13
CA GLU A 145 14.52 -3.31 -7.82
C GLU A 145 14.79 -1.87 -7.39
N ASP A 146 15.13 -0.98 -8.33
CA ASP A 146 15.31 0.46 -8.08
C ASP A 146 14.07 1.14 -7.48
N ASN A 147 12.90 0.57 -7.69
CA ASN A 147 11.64 1.07 -7.19
C ASN A 147 11.06 0.21 -6.06
N ASP A 148 11.68 -0.92 -5.69
CA ASP A 148 11.22 -1.71 -4.56
C ASP A 148 11.42 -0.91 -3.26
N THR A 149 10.42 -0.92 -2.40
CA THR A 149 10.43 -0.11 -1.18
C THR A 149 11.49 -0.54 -0.17
N LEU A 150 11.81 -1.83 -0.10
CA LEU A 150 12.64 -2.42 0.95
C LEU A 150 14.07 -2.68 0.48
N VAL A 151 14.28 -2.99 -0.80
CA VAL A 151 15.60 -3.43 -1.29
C VAL A 151 16.26 -2.45 -2.26
N SER A 152 15.55 -1.42 -2.72
CA SER A 152 16.15 -0.38 -3.57
C SER A 152 17.32 0.31 -2.87
N ALA A 153 18.29 0.79 -3.66
CA ALA A 153 19.31 1.73 -3.18
C ALA A 153 18.71 3.03 -2.61
N ARG A 154 17.44 3.32 -2.88
CA ARG A 154 16.66 4.45 -2.36
C ARG A 154 15.76 4.08 -1.16
N ALA A 155 15.89 2.88 -0.59
CA ALA A 155 15.02 2.43 0.50
C ALA A 155 14.98 3.40 1.69
N GLU A 156 16.12 3.99 2.08
CA GLU A 156 16.18 5.00 3.16
C GLU A 156 15.38 6.28 2.82
N GLU A 157 15.41 6.72 1.56
CA GLU A 157 14.60 7.84 1.08
C GLU A 157 13.10 7.50 1.16
N PHE A 158 12.72 6.28 0.77
CA PHE A 158 11.34 5.80 0.84
C PHE A 158 10.86 5.63 2.28
N ASP A 159 11.72 5.21 3.20
CA ASP A 159 11.41 5.11 4.61
C ASP A 159 11.15 6.49 5.24
N HIS A 160 11.97 7.49 4.93
CA HIS A 160 11.71 8.87 5.39
C HIS A 160 10.36 9.39 4.88
N LEU A 161 10.01 9.11 3.62
CA LEU A 161 8.71 9.50 3.07
C LEU A 161 7.56 8.74 3.74
N ARG A 162 7.73 7.43 3.99
CA ARG A 162 6.75 6.61 4.73
C ARG A 162 6.54 7.13 6.14
N GLU A 163 7.61 7.50 6.85
CA GLU A 163 7.55 8.11 8.18
C GLU A 163 6.82 9.45 8.16
N ALA A 164 7.11 10.31 7.17
CA ALA A 164 6.41 11.58 7.01
C ALA A 164 4.90 11.38 6.79
N ILE A 165 4.51 10.46 5.90
CA ILE A 165 3.08 10.13 5.67
C ILE A 165 2.46 9.56 6.94
N THR A 166 3.17 8.68 7.66
CA THR A 166 2.69 8.10 8.92
C THR A 166 2.45 9.19 9.96
N ALA A 167 3.35 10.17 10.07
CA ALA A 167 3.23 11.28 10.99
C ALA A 167 2.04 12.19 10.64
N GLU A 168 1.85 12.52 9.35
CA GLU A 168 0.69 13.29 8.90
C GLU A 168 -0.63 12.54 9.15
N LEU A 169 -0.67 11.24 8.86
CA LEU A 169 -1.85 10.41 9.13
C LEU A 169 -2.19 10.37 10.62
N ALA A 170 -1.18 10.22 11.49
CA ALA A 170 -1.37 10.22 12.94
C ALA A 170 -1.89 11.55 13.50
N ARG A 171 -1.78 12.67 12.77
CA ARG A 171 -2.38 13.96 13.17
C ARG A 171 -3.86 14.07 12.82
N LEU A 172 -4.33 13.27 11.85
CA LEU A 172 -5.69 13.32 11.33
C LEU A 172 -6.64 12.35 12.04
N VAL A 173 -6.11 11.36 12.76
CA VAL A 173 -6.87 10.25 13.36
C VAL A 173 -6.82 10.22 14.88
#